data_AF-A0A2E6KJT1-F1
#
_entry.id   AF-A0A2E6KJT1-F1
#
_cell.length_a   1.000
_cell.length_b   1.000
_cell.length_c   1.000
_cell.angle_alpha   90.00
_cell.angle_beta   90.00
_cell.angle_gamma   90.00
#
_symmetry.space_group_name_H-M   'P 1'
#
loop_
_entity.id
_entity.type
_entity.pdbx_description
1 polymer ?
#
loop_
_entity_poly.entity_id
_entity_poly.type
_entity_poly.pdbx_seq_one_letter_code
_entity_poly.pdbx_strand_id
1 'polypeptide(L)'
;MVISTLSIFGGLPLKTFKQKILSESEEAMKLFNKTSLAAIGAAALLTASVGAANAQTTVTGNLTIDQAAAVSFVQTTAMDLGEVYAGRRGGGGGAVATYVIGPEGANDTTVNNVGGATDDFIVEVTAGDRATFTITGGLADETVQIELPTVPSTLTCGPCSGTNPTFSVGTFIDDGDAGEQLLDGSGDAVFYVGATLSTVAGAAAYEEGTYTGTYDVTVTY
;
A
#
# COMPACT_ATOMS: atom_id res chain seq x y z
N MET A 1 -20.34 -30.20 -3.62
CA MET A 1 -20.43 -28.90 -2.93
C MET A 1 -21.10 -27.94 -3.90
N VAL A 2 -22.35 -27.58 -3.63
CA VAL A 2 -23.24 -26.86 -4.55
C VAL A 2 -22.87 -25.38 -4.51
N ILE A 3 -22.45 -24.82 -5.64
CA ILE A 3 -22.28 -23.37 -5.82
C ILE A 3 -23.66 -22.82 -6.20
N SER A 4 -24.28 -22.12 -5.25
CA SER A 4 -25.51 -21.37 -5.46
C SER A 4 -25.17 -20.05 -6.15
N THR A 5 -25.60 -19.91 -7.40
CA THR A 5 -25.68 -18.63 -8.13
C THR A 5 -26.75 -17.75 -7.49
N LEU A 6 -26.34 -16.62 -6.90
CA LEU A 6 -27.27 -15.59 -6.43
C LEU A 6 -27.43 -14.52 -7.52
N SER A 7 -28.52 -14.64 -8.28
CA SER A 7 -29.00 -13.64 -9.23
C SER A 7 -29.99 -12.70 -8.55
N ILE A 8 -29.58 -11.50 -8.14
CA ILE A 8 -30.53 -10.41 -7.82
C ILE A 8 -29.90 -9.08 -8.23
N PHE A 9 -30.18 -8.62 -9.44
CA PHE A 9 -30.45 -7.22 -9.72
C PHE A 9 -31.40 -7.16 -10.92
N GLY A 10 -32.69 -7.23 -10.60
CA GLY A 10 -33.76 -6.89 -11.53
C GLY A 10 -33.65 -5.42 -11.90
N GLY A 11 -33.66 -5.15 -13.19
CA GLY A 11 -33.44 -3.83 -13.77
C GLY A 11 -34.43 -2.78 -13.25
N LEU A 12 -33.86 -1.73 -12.65
CA LEU A 12 -34.49 -0.41 -12.62
C LEU A 12 -33.81 0.43 -13.71
N PRO A 13 -34.56 0.96 -14.69
CA PRO A 13 -33.97 1.76 -15.75
C PRO A 13 -33.36 3.04 -15.15
N LEU A 14 -32.14 3.37 -15.59
CA LEU A 14 -31.31 4.48 -15.12
C LEU A 14 -32.03 5.86 -15.11
N LYS A 15 -33.13 5.99 -15.85
CA LYS A 15 -33.99 7.20 -15.86
C LYS A 15 -34.77 7.38 -14.55
N THR A 16 -35.13 6.31 -13.85
CA THR A 16 -35.96 6.38 -12.62
C THR A 16 -35.14 6.85 -11.41
N PHE A 17 -33.84 6.58 -11.38
CA PHE A 17 -32.97 6.98 -10.27
C PHE A 17 -32.71 8.50 -10.26
N LYS A 18 -32.50 9.11 -11.43
CA LYS A 18 -32.36 10.58 -11.55
C LYS A 18 -33.64 11.33 -11.16
N GLN A 19 -34.82 10.77 -11.45
CA GLN A 19 -36.08 11.41 -11.07
C GLN A 19 -36.34 11.40 -9.55
N LYS A 20 -35.90 10.35 -8.84
CA LYS A 20 -36.08 10.29 -7.38
C LYS A 20 -35.25 11.36 -6.64
N ILE A 21 -34.02 11.61 -7.09
CA ILE A 21 -33.14 12.63 -6.48
C ILE A 21 -33.64 14.06 -6.76
N LEU A 22 -34.25 14.31 -7.93
CA LEU A 22 -34.85 15.62 -8.26
C LEU A 22 -36.18 15.86 -7.53
N SER A 23 -36.96 14.80 -7.26
CA SER A 23 -38.22 14.92 -6.52
C SER A 23 -38.02 15.24 -5.04
N GLU A 24 -36.97 14.69 -4.41
CA GLU A 24 -36.72 14.89 -2.98
C GLU A 24 -36.13 16.29 -2.68
N SER A 25 -35.45 16.92 -3.65
CA SER A 25 -34.90 18.28 -3.48
C SER A 25 -35.96 19.39 -3.62
N GLU A 26 -37.01 19.19 -4.40
CA GLU A 26 -38.11 20.15 -4.52
C GLU A 26 -39.05 20.18 -3.31
N GLU A 27 -39.25 19.05 -2.62
CA GLU A 27 -40.03 18.99 -1.38
C GLU A 27 -39.32 19.71 -0.22
N ALA A 28 -38.00 19.55 -0.11
CA ALA A 28 -37.19 20.25 0.89
C ALA A 28 -37.21 21.79 0.70
N MET A 29 -37.23 22.25 -0.56
CA MET A 29 -37.24 23.68 -0.87
C MET A 29 -38.62 24.33 -0.65
N LYS A 30 -39.72 23.59 -0.80
CA LYS A 30 -41.08 24.07 -0.49
C LYS A 30 -41.35 24.17 1.01
N LEU A 31 -40.67 23.36 1.84
CA LEU A 31 -40.80 23.43 3.29
C LEU A 31 -40.10 24.66 3.89
N PHE A 32 -39.03 25.15 3.25
CA PHE A 32 -38.32 26.35 3.70
C PHE A 32 -39.07 27.66 3.42
N ASN A 33 -40.04 27.66 2.49
CA ASN A 33 -40.74 28.86 2.06
C ASN A 33 -42.15 29.04 2.69
N LYS A 34 -42.57 28.14 3.60
CA LYS A 34 -43.93 28.12 4.18
C LYS A 34 -44.04 28.50 5.67
N THR A 35 -42.93 28.77 6.36
CA THR A 35 -42.93 29.06 7.80
C THR A 35 -42.69 30.53 8.16
N SER A 36 -42.68 31.45 7.20
CA SER A 36 -42.33 32.86 7.42
C SER A 36 -43.47 33.84 7.13
N LEU A 37 -44.72 33.55 7.49
CA LEU A 37 -45.78 34.57 7.41
C LEU A 37 -46.95 34.32 8.38
N ALA A 38 -46.83 34.82 9.61
CA ALA A 38 -47.91 35.16 10.56
C ALA A 38 -47.26 35.91 11.75
N ALA A 39 -47.73 37.01 12.32
CA ALA A 39 -48.84 37.92 12.07
C ALA A 39 -48.55 39.17 12.92
N ILE A 40 -48.67 40.40 12.39
CA ILE A 40 -48.69 41.62 13.22
C ILE A 40 -49.75 42.57 12.64
N GLY A 41 -50.86 42.71 13.38
CA GLY A 41 -51.96 43.65 13.16
C GLY A 41 -52.43 44.21 14.51
N ALA A 42 -52.64 45.53 14.56
CA ALA A 42 -52.44 46.44 15.69
C ALA A 42 -53.57 46.62 16.74
N ALA A 43 -53.16 47.02 17.96
CA ALA A 43 -53.67 48.12 18.84
C ALA A 43 -53.52 47.75 20.34
N ALA A 44 -53.21 48.59 21.33
CA ALA A 44 -52.75 49.96 21.48
C ALA A 44 -52.39 50.14 22.99
N LEU A 45 -51.43 51.02 23.31
CA LEU A 45 -51.43 52.03 24.39
C LEU A 45 -50.03 52.28 25.00
N LEU A 46 -49.66 53.56 24.97
CA LEU A 46 -48.52 54.17 25.66
C LEU A 46 -48.66 54.02 27.18
N THR A 47 -47.99 53.03 27.76
CA THR A 47 -47.70 52.95 29.21
C THR A 47 -46.45 52.10 29.40
N ALA A 48 -45.52 52.57 30.23
CA ALA A 48 -44.20 51.99 30.45
C ALA A 48 -44.18 50.46 30.59
N SER A 49 -43.58 49.76 29.62
CA SER A 49 -43.33 48.32 29.68
C SER A 49 -42.12 47.96 28.82
N VAL A 50 -41.11 47.37 29.47
CA VAL A 50 -39.97 46.63 28.90
C VAL A 50 -40.20 46.18 27.45
N GLY A 51 -39.50 46.82 26.50
CA GLY A 51 -39.44 46.31 25.14
C GLY A 51 -38.87 44.90 25.20
N ALA A 52 -39.69 43.89 24.93
CA ALA A 52 -39.21 42.52 24.77
C ALA A 52 -38.28 42.52 23.56
N ALA A 53 -36.99 42.69 23.82
CA ALA A 53 -35.95 42.37 22.87
C ALA A 53 -36.19 40.92 22.46
N ASN A 54 -36.53 40.68 21.20
CA ASN A 54 -36.55 39.33 20.66
C ASN A 54 -35.11 38.83 20.70
N ALA A 55 -34.74 38.19 21.81
CA ALA A 55 -33.46 37.53 21.97
C ALA A 55 -33.50 36.30 21.05
N GLN A 56 -32.91 36.45 19.87
CA GLN A 56 -32.70 35.35 18.94
C GLN A 56 -31.33 34.74 19.24
N THR A 57 -31.32 33.48 19.64
CA THR A 57 -30.09 32.66 19.71
C THR A 57 -30.05 31.79 18.46
N THR A 58 -29.01 31.98 17.66
CA THR A 58 -28.67 31.07 16.57
C THR A 58 -27.58 30.15 17.07
N VAL A 59 -27.84 28.84 17.08
CA VAL A 59 -26.83 27.82 17.34
C VAL A 59 -26.37 27.28 16.00
N THR A 60 -25.10 27.52 15.67
CA THR A 60 -24.45 26.89 14.51
C THR A 60 -24.09 25.47 14.88
N GLY A 61 -24.68 24.49 14.20
CA GLY A 61 -24.30 23.08 14.31
C GLY A 61 -23.25 22.72 13.26
N ASN A 62 -22.39 21.75 13.57
CA ASN A 62 -21.40 21.23 12.64
C ASN A 62 -22.01 20.05 11.84
N LEU A 63 -21.71 19.97 10.55
CA LEU A 63 -21.99 18.82 9.69
C LEU A 63 -20.65 18.21 9.28
N THR A 64 -20.50 16.90 9.47
CA THR A 64 -19.29 16.14 9.09
C THR A 64 -19.68 15.00 8.14
N ILE A 65 -18.80 14.72 7.19
CA ILE A 65 -18.84 13.55 6.31
C ILE A 65 -17.43 12.96 6.25
N ASP A 66 -17.32 11.65 6.35
CA ASP A 66 -16.06 10.93 6.18
C ASP A 66 -15.94 10.51 4.70
N GLN A 67 -14.94 11.05 4.01
CA GLN A 67 -14.61 10.65 2.65
C GLN A 67 -13.45 9.66 2.70
N ALA A 68 -13.65 8.44 2.21
CA ALA A 68 -12.55 7.50 1.97
C ALA A 68 -11.84 7.88 0.67
N ALA A 69 -10.51 7.98 0.72
CA ALA A 69 -9.67 8.14 -0.46
C ALA A 69 -9.41 6.76 -1.10
N ALA A 70 -9.29 6.70 -2.43
CA ALA A 70 -8.94 5.47 -3.14
C ALA A 70 -7.43 5.41 -3.31
N VAL A 71 -6.75 4.64 -2.46
CA VAL A 71 -5.29 4.47 -2.53
C VAL A 71 -4.92 3.50 -3.64
N SER A 72 -3.94 3.88 -4.46
CA SER A 72 -3.29 3.02 -5.45
C SER A 72 -1.88 2.67 -4.98
N PHE A 73 -1.49 1.40 -5.14
CA PHE A 73 -0.17 0.88 -4.77
C PHE A 73 0.42 0.11 -5.96
N VAL A 74 1.64 0.47 -6.37
CA VAL A 74 2.30 -0.14 -7.52
C VAL A 74 3.81 -0.25 -7.32
N GLN A 75 4.37 -1.35 -7.80
CA GLN A 75 5.82 -1.48 -7.98
C GLN A 75 6.22 -0.78 -9.29
N THR A 76 6.98 0.30 -9.19
CA THR A 76 7.44 1.07 -10.36
C THR A 76 8.76 0.56 -10.91
N THR A 77 9.62 0.02 -10.05
CA THR A 77 10.87 -0.65 -10.44
C THR A 77 11.00 -1.98 -9.71
N ALA A 78 11.23 -3.06 -10.47
CA ALA A 78 11.45 -4.38 -9.92
C ALA A 78 12.81 -4.46 -9.23
N MET A 79 12.91 -5.27 -8.17
CA MET A 79 14.20 -5.59 -7.56
C MET A 79 15.06 -6.37 -8.56
N ASP A 80 16.30 -5.94 -8.73
CA ASP A 80 17.31 -6.61 -9.53
C ASP A 80 18.42 -7.09 -8.61
N LEU A 81 18.74 -8.38 -8.64
CA LEU A 81 19.79 -8.94 -7.79
C LEU A 81 21.19 -8.83 -8.43
N GLY A 82 21.26 -8.22 -9.63
CA GLY A 82 22.50 -8.02 -10.36
C GLY A 82 23.06 -9.31 -10.93
N GLU A 83 24.36 -9.29 -11.21
CA GLU A 83 25.10 -10.45 -11.69
C GLU A 83 26.06 -10.92 -10.60
N VAL A 84 25.96 -12.21 -10.25
CA VAL A 84 26.81 -12.81 -9.23
C VAL A 84 27.42 -14.11 -9.75
N TYR A 85 28.64 -14.37 -9.32
CA TYR A 85 29.26 -15.68 -9.43
C TYR A 85 29.11 -16.42 -8.11
N ALA A 86 28.33 -17.50 -8.11
CA ALA A 86 28.18 -18.38 -6.97
C ALA A 86 28.86 -19.72 -7.23
N GLY A 87 29.45 -20.30 -6.19
CA GLY A 87 30.11 -21.59 -6.31
C GLY A 87 30.26 -22.29 -4.98
N ARG A 88 30.80 -23.51 -5.04
CA ARG A 88 31.19 -24.29 -3.86
C ARG A 88 32.67 -24.59 -3.97
N ARG A 89 33.45 -24.19 -2.97
CA ARG A 89 34.84 -24.66 -2.86
C ARG A 89 34.70 -25.95 -2.07
N GLY A 90 34.98 -27.15 -2.58
CA GLY A 90 34.90 -28.41 -1.80
C GLY A 90 33.48 -28.96 -1.51
N GLY A 91 33.30 -30.27 -1.69
CA GLY A 91 31.98 -30.94 -1.78
C GLY A 91 31.17 -31.12 -0.48
N GLY A 92 31.21 -30.17 0.46
CA GLY A 92 30.46 -30.28 1.72
C GLY A 92 30.19 -28.92 2.35
N GLY A 93 29.29 -28.15 1.73
CA GLY A 93 28.92 -26.79 2.15
C GLY A 93 27.81 -26.79 3.19
N GLY A 94 28.18 -26.44 4.44
CA GLY A 94 27.24 -26.19 5.52
C GLY A 94 27.00 -24.70 5.78
N ALA A 95 27.92 -23.84 5.34
CA ALA A 95 27.80 -22.40 5.53
C ALA A 95 27.08 -21.72 4.36
N VAL A 96 26.41 -20.60 4.68
CA VAL A 96 25.62 -19.79 3.76
C VAL A 96 26.39 -18.51 3.46
N ALA A 97 26.56 -18.23 2.16
CA ALA A 97 27.03 -16.95 1.67
C ALA A 97 25.83 -16.04 1.40
N THR A 98 25.96 -14.77 1.73
CA THR A 98 24.91 -13.78 1.57
C THR A 98 25.38 -12.61 0.72
N TYR A 99 24.45 -12.05 -0.03
CA TYR A 99 24.60 -10.83 -0.80
C TYR A 99 23.42 -9.90 -0.45
N VAL A 100 23.72 -8.79 0.19
CA VAL A 100 22.73 -7.83 0.68
C VAL A 100 22.61 -6.69 -0.32
N ILE A 101 21.38 -6.31 -0.65
CA ILE A 101 21.03 -5.06 -1.33
C ILE A 101 20.34 -4.19 -0.30
N GLY A 102 20.97 -3.09 0.07
CA GLY A 102 20.44 -2.12 1.00
C GLY A 102 19.23 -1.37 0.44
N PRO A 103 18.33 -0.88 1.31
CA PRO A 103 17.25 0.00 0.89
C PRO A 103 17.72 1.44 0.65
N GLU A 104 18.90 1.82 1.16
CA GLU A 104 19.49 3.17 1.10
C GLU A 104 20.54 3.31 0.00
N GLY A 105 20.47 4.37 -0.81
CA GLY A 105 21.29 4.55 -2.02
C GLY A 105 21.13 3.46 -3.10
N ALA A 106 21.32 3.82 -4.36
CA ALA A 106 21.50 2.80 -5.41
C ALA A 106 22.89 2.17 -5.24
N ASN A 107 22.99 0.83 -5.34
CA ASN A 107 24.23 0.05 -5.22
C ASN A 107 24.87 -0.06 -3.80
N ASP A 108 24.11 0.12 -2.71
CA ASP A 108 24.62 -0.27 -1.39
C ASP A 108 24.55 -1.80 -1.25
N THR A 109 25.60 -2.47 -1.70
CA THR A 109 25.66 -3.93 -1.75
C THR A 109 26.78 -4.46 -0.87
N THR A 110 26.51 -5.60 -0.20
CA THR A 110 27.51 -6.24 0.67
C THR A 110 27.50 -7.74 0.48
N VAL A 111 28.67 -8.29 0.15
CA VAL A 111 28.90 -9.74 0.10
C VAL A 111 29.50 -10.21 1.42
N ASN A 112 28.90 -11.23 2.02
CA ASN A 112 29.42 -11.90 3.21
C ASN A 112 29.50 -13.42 2.97
N ASN A 113 30.73 -13.93 2.89
CA ASN A 113 31.00 -15.36 2.74
C ASN A 113 31.39 -15.92 4.09
N VAL A 114 30.47 -16.65 4.74
CA VAL A 114 30.74 -17.35 5.99
C VAL A 114 31.27 -18.74 5.63
N GLY A 115 32.41 -19.16 6.21
CA GLY A 115 32.92 -20.52 6.04
C GLY A 115 34.39 -20.62 5.65
N GLY A 116 34.87 -21.86 5.55
CA GLY A 116 36.22 -22.24 5.14
C GLY A 116 36.31 -22.61 3.66
N ALA A 117 37.41 -23.28 3.28
CA ALA A 117 37.68 -23.67 1.89
C ALA A 117 36.73 -24.75 1.32
N THR A 118 35.75 -25.21 2.11
CA THR A 118 34.75 -26.23 1.73
C THR A 118 33.32 -25.68 1.58
N ASP A 119 33.14 -24.35 1.71
CA ASP A 119 31.82 -23.73 1.79
C ASP A 119 31.38 -23.02 0.50
N ASP A 120 30.08 -22.72 0.47
CA ASP A 120 29.44 -21.92 -0.57
C ASP A 120 29.98 -20.48 -0.52
N PHE A 121 30.07 -19.84 -1.68
CA PHE A 121 30.50 -18.45 -1.78
C PHE A 121 29.75 -17.70 -2.88
N ILE A 122 29.65 -16.40 -2.71
CA ILE A 122 29.17 -15.43 -3.69
C ILE A 122 30.30 -14.43 -3.97
N VAL A 123 30.44 -14.05 -5.23
CA VAL A 123 31.23 -12.90 -5.68
C VAL A 123 30.31 -12.03 -6.51
N GLU A 124 30.22 -10.75 -6.16
CA GLU A 124 29.52 -9.78 -7.00
C GLU A 124 30.31 -9.54 -8.29
N VAL A 125 29.60 -9.56 -9.43
CA VAL A 125 30.14 -9.20 -10.75
C VAL A 125 29.59 -7.82 -11.14
N THR A 126 28.27 -7.67 -11.05
CA THR A 126 27.54 -6.41 -11.27
C THR A 126 26.59 -6.20 -10.10
N ALA A 127 26.64 -5.03 -9.47
CA ALA A 127 25.75 -4.70 -8.37
C ALA A 127 24.27 -4.73 -8.80
N GLY A 128 23.43 -5.29 -7.94
CA GLY A 128 21.97 -5.24 -8.08
C GLY A 128 21.39 -3.88 -7.67
N ASP A 129 20.07 -3.77 -7.79
CA ASP A 129 19.30 -2.60 -7.39
C ASP A 129 18.02 -2.99 -6.63
N ARG A 130 17.61 -2.10 -5.74
CA ARG A 130 16.43 -2.26 -4.89
C ARG A 130 15.13 -2.10 -5.69
N ALA A 131 14.03 -2.59 -5.14
CA ALA A 131 12.72 -2.28 -5.71
C ALA A 131 12.28 -0.86 -5.33
N THR A 132 11.50 -0.23 -6.22
CA THR A 132 10.81 1.04 -5.93
C THR A 132 9.31 0.83 -5.97
N PHE A 133 8.63 1.33 -4.95
CA PHE A 133 7.18 1.30 -4.83
C PHE A 133 6.63 2.71 -4.74
N THR A 134 5.41 2.90 -5.26
CA THR A 134 4.73 4.18 -5.23
C THR A 134 3.30 3.98 -4.74
N ILE A 135 2.93 4.80 -3.76
CA ILE A 135 1.58 4.93 -3.23
C ILE A 135 1.04 6.26 -3.73
N THR A 136 -0.19 6.27 -4.25
CA THR A 136 -0.86 7.51 -4.67
C THR A 136 -2.32 7.57 -4.28
N GLY A 137 -2.83 8.80 -4.12
CA GLY A 137 -4.25 9.06 -3.93
C GLY A 137 -4.78 8.77 -2.53
N GLY A 138 -3.91 8.70 -1.51
CA GLY A 138 -4.32 8.70 -0.11
C GLY A 138 -4.69 10.09 0.39
N LEU A 139 -4.97 10.21 1.70
CA LEU A 139 -5.15 11.53 2.31
C LEU A 139 -3.77 12.13 2.63
N ALA A 140 -3.68 13.46 2.54
CA ALA A 140 -2.47 14.18 2.91
C ALA A 140 -2.09 13.94 4.37
N ASP A 141 -0.80 13.75 4.64
CA ASP A 141 -0.23 13.51 5.97
C ASP A 141 -0.79 12.27 6.70
N GLU A 142 -1.39 11.33 5.96
CA GLU A 142 -1.85 10.04 6.48
C GLU A 142 -0.68 9.05 6.57
N THR A 143 -0.73 8.15 7.55
CA THR A 143 0.26 7.07 7.68
C THR A 143 -0.34 5.77 7.18
N VAL A 144 0.33 5.14 6.22
CA VAL A 144 0.00 3.79 5.77
C VAL A 144 0.97 2.77 6.38
N GLN A 145 0.50 1.55 6.55
CA GLN A 145 1.32 0.45 7.08
C GLN A 145 1.89 -0.38 5.94
N ILE A 146 3.20 -0.62 5.95
CA ILE A 146 3.90 -1.45 4.97
C ILE A 146 4.27 -2.78 5.63
N GLU A 147 3.81 -3.88 5.07
CA GLU A 147 4.20 -5.23 5.49
C GLU A 147 5.10 -5.86 4.42
N LEU A 148 6.35 -6.12 4.80
CA LEU A 148 7.34 -6.81 3.98
C LEU A 148 7.25 -8.34 4.16
N PRO A 149 7.66 -9.13 3.16
CA PRO A 149 7.65 -10.59 3.27
C PRO A 149 8.48 -11.09 4.45
N THR A 150 7.86 -11.92 5.30
CA THR A 150 8.54 -12.59 6.42
C THR A 150 9.06 -13.98 6.04
N VAL A 151 8.55 -14.56 4.96
CA VAL A 151 8.96 -15.85 4.44
C VAL A 151 9.92 -15.63 3.27
N PRO A 152 11.12 -16.25 3.27
CA PRO A 152 12.05 -16.13 2.15
C PRO A 152 11.47 -16.70 0.85
N SER A 153 11.69 -15.99 -0.24
CA SER A 153 11.38 -16.44 -1.58
C SER A 153 12.50 -17.32 -2.13
N THR A 154 12.14 -18.34 -2.92
CA THR A 154 13.12 -19.17 -3.63
C THR A 154 13.29 -18.65 -5.04
N LEU A 155 14.54 -18.54 -5.50
CA LEU A 155 14.84 -18.26 -6.90
C LEU A 155 15.19 -19.57 -7.60
N THR A 156 14.59 -19.78 -8.76
CA THR A 156 14.80 -20.99 -9.57
C THR A 156 15.33 -20.64 -10.95
N CYS A 157 16.28 -21.43 -11.43
CA CYS A 157 16.74 -21.35 -12.82
C CYS A 157 15.93 -22.31 -13.68
N GLY A 158 14.91 -21.80 -14.38
CA GLY A 158 14.05 -22.59 -15.27
C GLY A 158 14.79 -23.36 -16.39
N PRO A 159 15.80 -22.81 -17.07
CA PRO A 159 16.52 -23.50 -18.14
C PRO A 159 17.71 -24.37 -17.69
N CYS A 160 18.05 -24.38 -16.39
CA CYS A 160 19.20 -25.14 -15.89
C CYS A 160 18.96 -26.65 -16.01
N SER A 161 20.02 -27.40 -16.31
CA SER A 161 19.94 -28.78 -16.79
C SER A 161 19.94 -29.85 -15.69
N GLY A 162 20.08 -29.43 -14.41
CA GLY A 162 20.20 -30.30 -13.23
C GLY A 162 19.02 -30.26 -12.23
N THR A 163 19.34 -30.49 -10.95
CA THR A 163 18.41 -30.64 -9.81
C THR A 163 17.79 -29.33 -9.30
N ASN A 164 17.58 -28.32 -10.16
CA ASN A 164 17.18 -26.95 -9.79
C ASN A 164 18.06 -26.38 -8.66
N PRO A 165 19.27 -25.87 -8.97
CA PRO A 165 19.96 -25.01 -8.02
C PRO A 165 19.03 -23.88 -7.57
N THR A 166 19.11 -23.54 -6.29
CA THR A 166 18.25 -22.54 -5.67
C THR A 166 19.07 -21.55 -4.88
N PHE A 167 18.69 -20.28 -5.04
CA PHE A 167 19.00 -19.26 -4.06
C PHE A 167 17.75 -18.97 -3.24
N SER A 168 17.93 -18.40 -2.06
CA SER A 168 16.84 -17.85 -1.29
C SER A 168 17.03 -16.34 -1.14
N VAL A 169 15.95 -15.58 -1.23
CA VAL A 169 15.91 -14.14 -0.97
C VAL A 169 15.04 -13.93 0.26
N GLY A 170 15.61 -13.33 1.29
CA GLY A 170 14.92 -13.05 2.55
C GLY A 170 15.46 -11.79 3.22
N THR A 171 15.03 -11.53 4.45
CA THR A 171 15.41 -10.32 5.19
C THR A 171 15.16 -9.06 4.34
N PHE A 172 13.89 -8.85 3.99
CA PHE A 172 13.46 -7.64 3.29
C PHE A 172 13.50 -6.46 4.25
N ILE A 173 13.99 -5.32 3.76
CA ILE A 173 14.16 -4.09 4.54
C ILE A 173 13.70 -2.93 3.66
N ASP A 174 12.98 -1.97 4.22
CA ASP A 174 12.60 -0.71 3.57
C ASP A 174 13.53 0.45 3.98
N ASP A 175 13.45 1.57 3.27
CA ASP A 175 14.21 2.81 3.54
C ASP A 175 13.54 3.72 4.59
N GLY A 176 12.34 3.35 5.03
CA GLY A 176 11.59 4.04 6.07
C GLY A 176 11.82 3.48 7.47
N ASP A 177 11.11 4.05 8.45
CA ASP A 177 10.95 3.39 9.74
C ASP A 177 10.08 2.14 9.52
N ALA A 178 10.71 0.97 9.53
CA ALA A 178 10.10 -0.31 9.17
C ALA A 178 8.66 -0.47 9.69
N GLY A 179 7.72 -0.46 8.75
CA GLY A 179 6.30 -0.70 9.00
C GLY A 179 5.39 0.50 8.74
N GLU A 180 5.90 1.73 8.69
CA GLU A 180 5.07 2.93 8.51
C GLU A 180 5.60 3.89 7.44
N GLN A 181 4.70 4.37 6.58
CA GLN A 181 5.03 5.37 5.58
C GLN A 181 4.06 6.56 5.70
N LEU A 182 4.62 7.75 5.91
CA LEU A 182 3.87 9.00 5.87
C LEU A 182 3.67 9.42 4.40
N LEU A 183 2.41 9.67 4.04
CA LEU A 183 2.05 10.28 2.76
C LEU A 183 2.33 11.77 2.78
N ASP A 184 2.75 12.32 1.66
CA ASP A 184 3.03 13.74 1.51
C ASP A 184 1.75 14.58 1.46
N GLY A 185 1.90 15.91 1.30
CA GLY A 185 0.77 16.84 1.22
C GLY A 185 -0.16 16.62 0.01
N SER A 186 0.19 15.74 -0.92
CA SER A 186 -0.64 15.31 -2.06
C SER A 186 -1.30 13.94 -1.83
N GLY A 187 -0.97 13.25 -0.74
CA GLY A 187 -1.42 11.88 -0.48
C GLY A 187 -0.60 10.83 -1.21
N ASP A 188 0.66 11.14 -1.56
CA ASP A 188 1.56 10.25 -2.29
C ASP A 188 2.77 9.87 -1.42
N ALA A 189 3.36 8.69 -1.67
CA ALA A 189 4.63 8.29 -1.08
C ALA A 189 5.44 7.40 -2.02
N VAL A 190 6.76 7.45 -1.87
CA VAL A 190 7.72 6.55 -2.53
C VAL A 190 8.60 5.95 -1.44
N PHE A 191 8.79 4.64 -1.52
CA PHE A 191 9.70 3.90 -0.65
C PHE A 191 10.44 2.85 -1.47
N TYR A 192 11.56 2.40 -0.93
CA TYR A 192 12.46 1.44 -1.54
C TYR A 192 12.56 0.18 -0.69
N VAL A 193 12.67 -0.98 -1.33
CA VAL A 193 12.82 -2.26 -0.63
C VAL A 193 14.08 -2.95 -1.11
N GLY A 194 14.99 -3.19 -0.17
CA GLY A 194 16.16 -4.05 -0.29
C GLY A 194 15.88 -5.47 0.21
N ALA A 195 16.83 -6.38 -0.01
CA ALA A 195 16.75 -7.76 0.46
C ALA A 195 18.12 -8.43 0.55
N THR A 196 18.17 -9.60 1.19
CA THR A 196 19.36 -10.46 1.26
C THR A 196 19.19 -11.71 0.40
N LEU A 197 19.98 -11.82 -0.66
CA LEU A 197 20.21 -13.06 -1.40
C LEU A 197 21.11 -14.00 -0.58
N SER A 198 20.78 -15.28 -0.53
CA SER A 198 21.50 -16.31 0.21
C SER A 198 21.67 -17.59 -0.62
N THR A 199 22.84 -18.21 -0.50
CA THR A 199 23.03 -19.60 -0.93
C THR A 199 22.23 -20.56 -0.05
N VAL A 200 21.89 -21.73 -0.58
CA VAL A 200 21.16 -22.76 0.17
C VAL A 200 22.13 -23.89 0.53
N ALA A 201 22.39 -24.05 1.82
CA ALA A 201 23.24 -25.13 2.32
C ALA A 201 22.73 -26.50 1.84
N GLY A 202 23.64 -27.34 1.34
CA GLY A 202 23.28 -28.65 0.78
C GLY A 202 22.51 -28.65 -0.55
N ALA A 203 22.29 -27.49 -1.20
CA ALA A 203 21.65 -27.44 -2.53
C ALA A 203 22.50 -28.07 -3.63
N ALA A 204 21.92 -28.16 -4.84
CA ALA A 204 22.65 -28.56 -6.04
C ALA A 204 23.81 -27.59 -6.36
N ALA A 205 24.74 -28.01 -7.21
CA ALA A 205 25.75 -27.09 -7.72
C ALA A 205 25.09 -25.95 -8.51
N TYR A 206 25.54 -24.71 -8.28
CA TYR A 206 25.07 -23.54 -9.01
C TYR A 206 25.45 -23.66 -10.50
N GLU A 207 24.46 -23.42 -11.36
CA GLU A 207 24.63 -23.40 -12.80
C GLU A 207 24.48 -21.96 -13.32
N GLU A 208 25.14 -21.66 -14.44
CA GLU A 208 24.96 -20.40 -15.14
C GLU A 208 23.54 -20.30 -15.70
N GLY A 209 22.87 -19.17 -15.44
CA GLY A 209 21.52 -18.92 -15.93
C GLY A 209 20.81 -17.81 -15.15
N THR A 210 19.62 -17.48 -15.62
CA THR A 210 18.75 -16.51 -14.95
C THR A 210 17.91 -17.21 -13.88
N TYR A 211 18.01 -16.72 -12.64
CA TYR A 211 17.19 -17.19 -11.53
C TYR A 211 16.08 -16.20 -11.26
N THR A 212 14.84 -16.67 -11.20
CA THR A 212 13.67 -15.82 -10.97
C THR A 212 12.84 -16.33 -9.80
N GLY A 213 12.14 -15.41 -9.15
CA GLY A 213 11.22 -15.66 -8.05
C GLY A 213 10.24 -14.50 -7.90
N THR A 214 9.32 -14.63 -6.95
CA THR A 214 8.32 -13.60 -6.63
C THR A 214 8.28 -13.36 -5.13
N TYR A 215 7.84 -12.18 -4.71
CA TYR A 215 7.62 -11.80 -3.32
C TYR A 215 6.45 -10.81 -3.28
N ASP A 216 5.76 -10.73 -2.13
CA ASP A 216 4.58 -9.90 -1.96
C ASP A 216 4.84 -8.82 -0.91
N VAL A 217 4.58 -7.56 -1.26
CA VAL A 217 4.56 -6.42 -0.33
C VAL A 217 3.12 -5.98 -0.16
N THR A 218 2.68 -5.76 1.08
CA THR A 218 1.30 -5.36 1.38
C THR A 218 1.27 -3.95 1.97
N VAL A 219 0.30 -3.14 1.54
CA VAL A 219 0.02 -1.82 2.10
C VAL A 219 -1.39 -1.80 2.70
N THR A 220 -1.51 -1.36 3.95
CA THR A 220 -2.79 -1.19 4.64
C THR A 220 -3.03 0.28 4.98
N TYR A 221 -4.25 0.76 4.73
CA TYR A 221 -4.71 2.14 4.97
C TYR A 221 -6.15 2.11 5.50
#